data_AF-A0A0F9GP53-F1
#
_entry.id   AF-A0A0F9GP53-F1
#
_cell.length_a   1.000
_cell.length_b   1.000
_cell.length_c   1.000
_cell.angle_alpha   90.00
_cell.angle_beta   90.00
_cell.angle_gamma   90.00
#
_symmetry.space_group_name_H-M   'P 1'
#
loop_
_entity.id
_entity.type
_entity.pdbx_description
1 polymer ?
#
loop_
_entity_poly.entity_id
_entity_poly.type
_entity_poly.pdbx_seq_one_letter_code
_entity_poly.pdbx_strand_id
1 'polypeptide(L)' 'AGMLEIILILISIHGFNGLRVILLELKQGRRYERSVTYGCIAAMALVILYGSRTIFITSMGIS' A
#
# COMPACT_ATOMS: atom_id res chain seq x y z
N ALA A 1 0.58 -19.10 3.87
CA ALA A 1 0.40 -17.66 4.18
C ALA A 1 1.65 -16.81 3.96
N GLY A 2 2.81 -17.16 4.55
CA GLY A 2 3.97 -16.25 4.64
C GLY A 2 4.50 -15.64 3.33
N MET A 3 4.58 -16.41 2.24
CA MET A 3 5.06 -15.88 0.95
C MET A 3 4.14 -14.78 0.38
N LEU A 4 2.83 -14.98 0.44
CA LEU A 4 1.84 -14.02 -0.06
C LEU A 4 1.86 -12.74 0.78
N GLU A 5 2.08 -12.86 2.09
CA GLU A 5 2.20 -11.69 2.98
C GLU A 5 3.45 -10.86 2.67
N ILE A 6 4.59 -11.53 2.45
CA ILE A 6 5.83 -10.87 2.05
C ILE A 6 5.64 -10.15 0.71
N ILE A 7 5.03 -10.82 -0.27
CA ILE A 7 4.73 -10.20 -1.58
C ILE A 7 3.80 -9.00 -1.41
N LEU A 8 2.73 -9.14 -0.63
CA LEU A 8 1.78 -8.05 -0.36
C LEU A 8 2.47 -6.83 0.24
N ILE A 9 3.31 -7.03 1.26
CA ILE A 9 4.04 -5.94 1.92
C ILE A 9 5.03 -5.28 0.94
N LEU A 10 5.82 -6.07 0.21
CA LEU A 10 6.81 -5.55 -0.73
C LEU A 10 6.16 -4.77 -1.88
N ILE A 11 5.13 -5.32 -2.51
CA ILE A 11 4.40 -4.67 -3.60
C ILE A 11 3.68 -3.41 -3.11
N SER A 12 3.09 -3.44 -1.90
CA SER A 12 2.41 -2.28 -1.35
C SER A 12 3.43 -1.15 -1.10
N ILE A 13 4.53 -1.45 -0.42
CA ILE A 13 5.56 -0.43 -0.14
C ILE A 13 6.13 0.14 -1.43
N HIS A 14 6.58 -0.72 -2.35
CA HIS A 14 7.20 -0.28 -3.60
C HIS A 14 6.20 0.47 -4.50
N GLY A 15 4.99 -0.07 -4.67
CA GLY A 15 3.95 0.51 -5.52
C GLY A 15 3.48 1.88 -5.02
N PHE A 16 3.17 2.01 -3.73
CA PHE A 16 2.73 3.29 -3.17
C PHE A 16 3.87 4.31 -3.05
N ASN A 17 5.11 3.88 -2.82
CA ASN A 17 6.26 4.78 -2.87
C ASN A 17 6.54 5.28 -4.30
N GLY A 18 6.45 4.41 -5.31
CA GLY A 18 6.56 4.78 -6.71
C GLY A 18 5.45 5.73 -7.15
N LEU A 19 4.20 5.43 -6.77
CA LEU A 19 3.04 6.30 -7.02
C LEU A 19 3.24 7.67 -6.38
N ARG A 20 3.71 7.72 -5.12
CA ARG A 20 4.04 8.98 -4.44
C ARG A 20 5.04 9.80 -5.27
N VAL A 21 6.15 9.20 -5.68
CA VAL A 21 7.17 9.90 -6.48
C VAL A 21 6.57 10.42 -7.78
N ILE A 22 5.87 9.59 -8.55
CA ILE A 22 5.24 10.00 -9.82
C ILE A 22 4.27 11.18 -9.59
N LEU A 23 3.42 11.11 -8.57
CA LEU A 23 2.48 12.17 -8.26
C LEU A 23 3.17 13.48 -7.88
N LEU A 24 4.27 13.41 -7.12
CA LEU A 24 5.07 14.58 -6.74
C LEU A 24 5.81 15.19 -7.93
N GLU A 25 6.29 14.36 -8.86
CA GLU A 25 6.91 14.81 -10.12
C GLU A 25 5.89 15.53 -11.03
N LEU A 26 4.63 15.05 -11.07
CA LEU A 26 3.57 15.67 -11.88
C LEU A 26 3.16 17.07 -11.38
N LYS A 27 3.24 17.31 -10.07
CA LYS A 27 2.88 18.59 -9.49
C LYS A 27 3.65 18.85 -8.20
N GLN A 28 4.53 19.84 -8.24
CA GLN A 28 5.25 20.30 -7.07
C GLN A 28 4.44 21.34 -6.28
N GLY A 29 4.41 21.21 -4.96
CA GLY A 29 3.80 22.20 -4.08
C GLY A 29 3.56 21.68 -2.67
N ARG A 30 3.94 22.47 -1.65
CA ARG A 30 3.93 22.07 -0.22
C ARG A 30 2.62 21.44 0.27
N ARG A 31 1.46 21.96 -0.14
CA ARG A 31 0.15 21.42 0.27
C ARG A 31 -0.17 20.11 -0.43
N TYR A 32 0.11 20.04 -1.72
CA TYR A 32 -0.13 18.85 -2.54
C TYR A 32 0.80 17.70 -2.12
N GLU A 33 2.07 17.99 -1.86
CA GLU A 33 3.05 17.01 -1.43
C GLU A 33 2.69 16.35 -0.10
N ARG A 34 2.21 17.14 0.87
CA ARG A 34 1.66 16.62 2.13
C ARG A 34 0.44 15.73 1.87
N SER A 35 -0.53 16.20 1.11
CA SER A 35 -1.75 15.43 0.82
C SER A 35 -1.44 14.10 0.13
N VAL A 36 -0.57 14.10 -0.87
CA VAL A 36 -0.15 12.88 -1.59
C VAL A 36 0.60 11.93 -0.66
N THR A 37 1.52 12.45 0.15
CA THR A 37 2.29 11.60 1.07
C THR A 37 1.40 10.93 2.12
N TYR A 38 0.52 11.70 2.79
CA TYR A 38 -0.42 11.13 3.76
C TYR A 38 -1.42 10.18 3.09
N GLY A 39 -1.89 10.50 1.87
CA GLY A 39 -2.77 9.65 1.09
C GLY A 39 -2.13 8.31 0.73
N CYS A 40 -0.89 8.31 0.22
CA CYS A 40 -0.16 7.09 -0.11
C CYS A 40 0.13 6.23 1.12
N ILE A 41 0.48 6.84 2.26
CA ILE A 41 0.71 6.09 3.51
C ILE A 41 -0.58 5.45 4.01
N ALA A 42 -1.70 6.20 4.03
CA ALA A 42 -2.99 5.67 4.44
C ALA A 42 -3.47 4.54 3.51
N ALA A 43 -3.33 4.72 2.19
CA ALA A 43 -3.68 3.70 1.20
C ALA A 43 -2.82 2.44 1.35
N MET A 44 -1.51 2.59 1.56
CA MET A 44 -0.60 1.47 1.81
C MET A 44 -1.00 0.67 3.06
N ALA A 45 -1.31 1.36 4.17
CA ALA A 45 -1.76 0.70 5.39
C ALA A 45 -3.09 -0.06 5.18
N LEU A 46 -4.05 0.53 4.46
CA LEU A 46 -5.33 -0.10 4.16
C LEU A 46 -5.17 -1.37 3.30
N VAL A 47 -4.33 -1.31 2.26
CA VAL A 47 -4.06 -2.47 1.39
C VAL A 47 -3.38 -3.59 2.15
N ILE A 48 -2.39 -3.28 2.99
CA ILE A 48 -1.72 -4.30 3.82
C ILE A 48 -2.73 -4.92 4.79
N LEU A 49 -3.54 -4.12 5.50
CA LEU A 49 -4.50 -4.64 6.48
C LEU A 49 -5.57 -5.53 5.82
N TYR A 50 -6.15 -5.09 4.70
CA TYR A 50 -7.17 -5.84 3.98
C TYR A 50 -6.60 -7.08 3.29
N GLY A 51 -5.41 -6.95 2.70
CA GLY A 51 -4.70 -8.06 2.05
C GLY A 51 -4.29 -9.13 3.06
N SER A 52 -3.72 -8.74 4.22
CA SER A 52 -3.41 -9.68 5.30
C SER A 52 -4.67 -10.38 5.81
N ARG A 53 -5.79 -9.65 5.99
CA ARG A 53 -7.08 -10.27 6.35
C ARG A 53 -7.50 -11.33 5.32
N THR A 54 -7.38 -11.02 4.04
CA THR A 54 -7.75 -11.92 2.94
C THR A 54 -6.85 -13.16 2.92
N ILE A 55 -5.53 -12.98 2.99
CA ILE A 55 -4.56 -14.09 3.04
C ILE A 55 -4.82 -14.97 4.25
N PHE A 56 -5.15 -14.37 5.40
CA PHE A 56 -5.45 -15.10 6.61
C PHE A 56 -6.74 -15.92 6.48
N ILE A 57 -7.82 -15.33 5.94
CA ILE A 57 -9.10 -16.03 5.69
C ILE A 57 -8.88 -17.22 4.73
N THR A 58 -8.23 -16.98 3.57
CA THR A 58 -7.92 -18.05 2.61
C THR A 58 -7.01 -19.11 3.22
N SER A 59 -6.03 -18.71 4.05
CA SER A 59 -5.11 -19.65 4.70
C SER A 59 -5.77 -20.47 5.82
N MET A 60 -6.87 -19.99 6.41
CA MET A 60 -7.65 -20.74 7.40
C MET A 60 -8.71 -21.66 6.77
N GLY A 61 -8.83 -21.68 5.43
CA GLY A 61 -9.78 -22.56 4.74
C GLY A 61 -11.26 -22.18 4.93
N ILE A 62 -11.54 -21.00 5.49
CA ILE A 62 -12.90 -20.45 5.53
C ILE A 62 -13.21 -19.94 4.12
N SER A 63 -13.87 -20.80 3.34
CA SER A 63 -14.35 -20.54 1.99
C SER A 63 -15.81 -20.11 2.02
#